data_AF-A0A2H0CDA6-F1
#
_entry.id   AF-A0A2H0CDA6-F1
#
_cell.length_a   1.000
_cell.length_b   1.000
_cell.length_c   1.000
_cell.angle_alpha   90.00
_cell.angle_beta   90.00
_cell.angle_gamma   90.00
#
_symmetry.space_group_name_H-M   'P 1'
#
loop_
_entity.id
_entity.type
_entity.pdbx_description
1 polymer ?
#
loop_
_entity_poly.entity_id
_entity_poly.type
_entity_poly.pdbx_seq_one_letter_code
_entity_poly.pdbx_strand_id
1 'polypeptide(L)'
;MRITIFFVALAAMLVDFFLARSSSSMYFNVGFLIIIFLSAHRRYNDAIFMSITYGFFLDFLSPITPFGTFIIAHFVIYLILRYATAIFSNVSNVALLAVIFLSSVSYILVLSIFEYIGINIFTQFSADFVSLFSASLAFKSAILSCVFVLCFIVFARFSANMFGKLFFIK
;
A
#
# COMPACT_ATOMS: atom_id res chain seq x y z
N MET A 1 5.69 -1.42 -20.42
CA MET A 1 5.32 -0.72 -19.17
C MET A 1 4.50 -1.57 -18.21
N ARG A 2 3.44 -2.27 -18.65
CA ARG A 2 2.64 -3.17 -17.78
C ARG A 2 3.43 -4.33 -17.17
N ILE A 3 4.36 -4.93 -17.93
CA ILE A 3 5.30 -5.95 -17.43
C ILE A 3 6.16 -5.41 -16.28
N THR A 4 6.61 -4.16 -16.36
CA THR A 4 7.37 -3.52 -15.27
C THR A 4 6.54 -3.41 -14.01
N ILE A 5 5.27 -2.99 -14.12
CA ILE A 5 4.37 -2.89 -12.96
C ILE A 5 4.11 -4.26 -12.35
N PHE A 6 3.99 -5.31 -13.18
CA PHE A 6 3.87 -6.68 -12.69
C PHE A 6 5.08 -7.09 -11.83
N PHE A 7 6.31 -6.85 -12.31
CA PHE A 7 7.51 -7.12 -11.53
C PHE A 7 7.62 -6.24 -10.27
N VAL A 8 7.16 -4.99 -10.34
CA VAL A 8 7.08 -4.10 -9.18
C VAL A 8 6.07 -4.61 -8.16
N ALA A 9 4.90 -5.11 -8.58
CA ALA A 9 3.91 -5.73 -7.71
C ALA A 9 4.46 -6.98 -7.03
N LEU A 10 5.16 -7.83 -7.79
CA LEU A 10 5.83 -9.02 -7.26
C LEU A 10 6.91 -8.64 -6.24
N ALA A 11 7.77 -7.67 -6.56
CA ALA A 11 8.80 -7.21 -5.65
C ALA A 11 8.22 -6.57 -4.38
N ALA A 12 7.17 -5.76 -4.52
CA ALA A 12 6.49 -5.14 -3.38
C ALA A 12 5.87 -6.21 -2.46
N MET A 13 5.22 -7.23 -3.03
CA MET A 13 4.69 -8.36 -2.26
C MET A 13 5.80 -9.11 -1.52
N LEU A 14 6.93 -9.38 -2.17
CA LEU A 14 8.04 -10.06 -1.51
C LEU A 14 8.60 -9.21 -0.36
N VAL A 15 8.77 -7.91 -0.57
CA VAL A 15 9.23 -6.97 0.47
C VAL A 15 8.25 -6.97 1.64
N ASP A 16 6.95 -6.83 1.37
CA ASP A 16 5.91 -6.80 2.40
C ASP A 16 5.86 -8.14 3.17
N PHE A 17 5.98 -9.28 2.48
CA PHE A 17 6.02 -10.61 3.10
C PHE A 17 7.26 -10.84 3.97
N PHE A 18 8.45 -10.54 3.47
CA PHE A 18 9.70 -10.73 4.23
C PHE A 18 9.82 -9.76 5.41
N LEU A 19 9.41 -8.50 5.24
CA LEU A 19 9.43 -7.51 6.32
C LEU A 19 8.35 -7.79 7.35
N ALA A 20 7.12 -8.12 6.95
CA ALA A 20 6.04 -8.46 7.89
C ALA A 20 6.39 -9.69 8.75
N ARG A 21 7.07 -10.68 8.18
CA ARG A 21 7.51 -11.88 8.93
C ARG A 21 8.63 -11.57 9.92
N SER A 22 9.40 -10.49 9.71
CA SER A 22 10.46 -10.04 10.61
C SER A 22 9.97 -9.15 11.76
N SER A 23 8.83 -8.47 11.61
CA SER A 23 8.27 -7.59 12.62
C SER A 23 6.79 -7.89 12.89
N SER A 24 6.51 -8.65 13.95
CA SER A 24 5.14 -8.89 14.44
C SER A 24 4.42 -7.63 14.96
N SER A 25 5.09 -6.48 14.99
CA SER A 25 4.62 -5.26 15.64
C SER A 25 4.23 -4.13 14.69
N MET A 26 4.54 -4.23 13.39
CA MET A 26 4.23 -3.22 12.37
C MET A 26 4.11 -3.87 10.99
N TYR A 27 3.17 -3.40 10.17
CA TYR A 27 3.10 -3.76 8.75
C TYR A 27 3.74 -2.66 7.92
N PHE A 28 4.58 -3.09 6.99
CA PHE A 28 5.06 -2.24 5.92
C PHE A 28 4.28 -2.64 4.66
N ASN A 29 3.49 -1.72 4.13
CA ASN A 29 2.59 -1.97 3.00
C ASN A 29 3.11 -1.24 1.75
N VAL A 30 4.26 -1.66 1.23
CA VAL A 30 4.90 -1.08 0.05
C VAL A 30 3.98 -1.15 -1.16
N GLY A 31 3.30 -2.29 -1.37
CA GLY A 31 2.38 -2.44 -2.50
C GLY A 31 1.29 -1.36 -2.50
N PHE A 32 0.76 -1.08 -1.31
CA PHE A 32 -0.23 -0.03 -1.09
C PHE A 32 0.33 1.38 -1.34
N LEU A 33 1.54 1.68 -0.87
CA LEU A 33 2.19 2.96 -1.12
C LEU A 33 2.38 3.23 -2.61
N ILE A 34 2.76 2.20 -3.39
CA ILE A 34 2.91 2.31 -4.83
C ILE A 34 1.56 2.65 -5.50
N ILE A 35 0.46 2.06 -5.06
CA ILE A 35 -0.90 2.40 -5.54
C ILE A 35 -1.22 3.87 -5.26
N ILE A 36 -0.88 4.39 -4.06
CA ILE A 36 -1.04 5.81 -3.73
C ILE A 36 -0.22 6.68 -4.68
N PHE A 37 1.06 6.37 -4.88
CA PHE A 37 1.94 7.16 -5.74
C PHE A 37 1.46 7.19 -7.20
N LEU A 38 1.06 6.04 -7.76
CA LEU A 38 0.52 5.96 -9.11
C LEU A 38 -0.78 6.78 -9.25
N SER A 39 -1.64 6.73 -8.23
CA SER A 39 -2.88 7.52 -8.18
C SER A 39 -2.61 9.03 -8.09
N ALA A 40 -1.65 9.45 -7.27
CA ALA A 40 -1.25 10.85 -7.12
C ALA A 40 -0.68 11.44 -8.43
N HIS A 41 0.01 10.62 -9.23
CA HIS A 41 0.54 11.01 -10.54
C HIS A 41 -0.47 10.81 -11.69
N ARG A 42 -1.76 10.57 -11.38
CA ARG A 42 -2.84 10.35 -12.34
C ARG A 42 -2.60 9.20 -13.31
N ARG A 43 -1.76 8.23 -12.95
CA ARG A 43 -1.51 6.99 -13.72
C ARG A 43 -2.54 5.93 -13.34
N TYR A 44 -3.82 6.24 -13.53
CA TYR A 44 -4.93 5.43 -13.02
C TYR A 44 -4.95 3.99 -13.55
N ASN A 45 -4.69 3.79 -14.84
CA ASN A 45 -4.63 2.44 -15.42
C ASN A 45 -3.52 1.59 -14.78
N ASP A 46 -2.39 2.21 -14.47
CA ASP A 46 -1.26 1.55 -13.82
C ASP A 46 -1.57 1.27 -12.34
N ALA A 47 -2.26 2.19 -11.66
CA ALA A 47 -2.72 2.02 -10.28
C ALA A 47 -3.75 0.88 -10.15
N ILE A 48 -4.70 0.78 -11.09
CA ILE A 48 -5.66 -0.34 -11.17
C ILE A 48 -4.93 -1.66 -11.41
N PHE A 49 -4.02 -1.68 -12.38
CA PHE A 49 -3.27 -2.89 -12.69
C PHE A 49 -2.41 -3.33 -11.49
N MET A 50 -1.75 -2.38 -10.82
CA MET A 50 -1.02 -2.63 -9.58
C MET A 50 -1.93 -3.17 -8.48
N SER A 51 -3.09 -2.57 -8.23
CA SER A 51 -4.00 -3.00 -7.15
C SER A 51 -4.50 -4.43 -7.34
N ILE A 52 -4.89 -4.78 -8.57
CA ILE A 52 -5.35 -6.13 -8.91
C ILE A 52 -4.19 -7.13 -8.81
N THR A 53 -3.04 -6.84 -9.43
CA THR A 53 -1.91 -7.77 -9.47
C THR A 53 -1.32 -8.00 -8.08
N TYR A 54 -1.21 -6.94 -7.29
CA TYR A 54 -0.72 -7.02 -5.92
C TYR A 54 -1.68 -7.81 -5.03
N GLY A 55 -2.99 -7.52 -5.10
CA GLY A 55 -4.01 -8.29 -4.37
C GLY A 55 -4.02 -9.77 -4.77
N PHE A 56 -3.85 -10.07 -6.05
CA PHE A 56 -3.74 -11.43 -6.56
C PHE A 56 -2.57 -12.17 -5.91
N PHE A 57 -1.39 -11.55 -5.85
CA PHE A 57 -0.24 -12.18 -5.19
C PHE A 57 -0.47 -12.43 -3.69
N LEU A 58 -1.14 -11.51 -3.00
CA LEU A 58 -1.47 -11.69 -1.58
C LEU A 58 -2.49 -12.82 -1.35
N ASP A 59 -3.49 -12.96 -2.23
CA ASP A 59 -4.43 -14.08 -2.17
C ASP A 59 -3.73 -15.45 -2.31
N PHE A 60 -2.62 -15.54 -3.06
CA PHE A 60 -1.81 -16.78 -3.12
C PHE A 60 -0.99 -17.06 -1.85
N LEU A 61 -0.67 -16.03 -1.07
CA LEU A 61 0.16 -16.15 0.12
C LEU A 61 -0.62 -16.40 1.39
N SER A 62 -1.93 -16.14 1.38
CA SER A 62 -2.79 -16.28 2.54
C SER A 62 -3.67 -17.53 2.42
N PRO A 63 -3.27 -18.66 3.01
CA PRO A 63 -3.98 -19.93 2.85
C PRO A 63 -5.32 -19.98 3.59
N ILE A 64 -5.58 -19.04 4.50
CA ILE A 64 -6.75 -19.05 5.40
C ILE A 64 -7.87 -18.17 4.84
N THR A 65 -7.53 -17.16 4.04
CA THR A 65 -8.52 -16.24 3.46
C THR A 65 -8.98 -16.76 2.10
N PRO A 66 -10.27 -16.65 1.75
CA PRO A 66 -10.76 -17.03 0.43
C PRO A 66 -10.07 -16.23 -0.69
N PHE A 67 -9.74 -16.92 -1.78
CA PHE A 67 -9.17 -16.30 -2.97
C PHE A 67 -10.08 -15.19 -3.52
N GLY A 68 -9.50 -14.04 -3.85
CA GLY A 68 -10.20 -12.85 -4.35
C GLY A 68 -10.48 -11.80 -3.28
N THR A 69 -10.33 -12.13 -1.99
CA THR A 69 -10.56 -11.19 -0.88
C THR A 69 -9.59 -10.01 -0.97
N PHE A 70 -8.30 -10.27 -1.18
CA PHE A 70 -7.30 -9.21 -1.27
C PHE A 70 -7.42 -8.43 -2.58
N ILE A 71 -7.73 -9.08 -3.71
CA ILE A 71 -8.00 -8.36 -4.97
C ILE A 71 -9.11 -7.32 -4.78
N ILE A 72 -10.24 -7.72 -4.18
CA ILE A 72 -11.39 -6.83 -3.96
C ILE A 72 -11.01 -5.70 -3.00
N ALA A 73 -10.37 -6.01 -1.88
CA ALA A 73 -9.97 -5.01 -0.90
C ALA A 73 -9.06 -3.93 -1.51
N HIS A 74 -8.03 -4.35 -2.26
CA HIS A 74 -7.11 -3.42 -2.92
C HIS A 74 -7.77 -2.59 -4.02
N PHE A 75 -8.72 -3.18 -4.75
CA PHE A 75 -9.48 -2.46 -5.75
C PHE A 75 -10.39 -1.38 -5.12
N VAL A 76 -11.10 -1.71 -4.04
CA VAL A 76 -11.93 -0.75 -3.29
C VAL A 76 -11.08 0.41 -2.77
N ILE A 77 -9.92 0.09 -2.22
CA ILE A 77 -8.99 1.10 -1.69
C ILE A 77 -8.46 2.00 -2.80
N TYR A 78 -8.11 1.45 -3.97
CA TYR A 78 -7.76 2.25 -5.14
C TYR A 78 -8.89 3.23 -5.50
N LEU A 79 -10.16 2.80 -5.51
CA LEU A 79 -11.29 3.68 -5.82
C LEU A 79 -11.36 4.85 -4.84
N ILE A 80 -11.19 4.61 -3.54
CA ILE A 80 -11.18 5.65 -2.51
C ILE A 80 -10.00 6.61 -2.72
N LEU A 81 -8.79 6.05 -2.91
CA LEU A 81 -7.56 6.80 -3.10
C LEU A 81 -7.56 7.67 -4.34
N ARG A 82 -8.17 7.21 -5.44
CA ARG A 82 -8.23 7.95 -6.70
C ARG A 82 -8.81 9.35 -6.50
N TYR A 83 -9.89 9.46 -5.74
CA TYR A 83 -10.55 10.74 -5.47
C TYR A 83 -9.77 11.56 -4.43
N ALA A 84 -9.35 10.93 -3.33
CA ALA A 84 -8.62 11.61 -2.28
C ALA A 84 -7.29 12.20 -2.78
N THR A 85 -6.44 11.39 -3.43
CA THR A 85 -5.11 11.84 -3.90
C THR A 85 -5.20 12.95 -4.93
N ALA A 86 -6.19 12.92 -5.84
CA ALA A 86 -6.37 13.95 -6.86
C ALA A 86 -6.73 15.33 -6.28
N ILE A 87 -7.46 15.36 -5.16
CA ILE A 87 -7.83 16.59 -4.46
C ILE A 87 -6.61 17.17 -3.73
N PHE A 88 -5.89 16.33 -3.00
CA PHE A 88 -4.85 16.78 -2.07
C PHE A 88 -3.46 16.95 -2.69
N SER A 89 -3.15 16.29 -3.81
CA SER A 89 -1.84 16.41 -4.49
C SER A 89 -1.56 17.83 -4.99
N ASN A 90 -2.60 18.63 -5.21
CA ASN A 90 -2.46 20.01 -5.70
C ASN A 90 -2.29 21.04 -4.56
N VAL A 91 -2.41 20.62 -3.30
CA VAL A 91 -2.44 21.54 -2.15
C VAL A 91 -1.05 21.73 -1.56
N SER A 92 -0.41 20.66 -1.06
CA SER A 92 0.96 20.70 -0.51
C SER A 92 1.53 19.31 -0.24
N ASN A 93 2.85 19.22 -0.09
CA ASN A 93 3.53 17.97 0.34
C ASN A 93 3.04 17.50 1.72
N VAL A 94 2.66 18.41 2.62
CA VAL A 94 2.13 18.07 3.94
C VAL A 94 0.73 17.45 3.82
N ALA A 95 -0.11 17.96 2.92
CA ALA A 95 -1.42 17.37 2.64
C ALA A 95 -1.29 15.95 2.07
N LEU A 96 -0.30 15.70 1.21
CA LEU A 96 -0.03 14.36 0.68
C LEU A 96 0.39 13.38 1.79
N LEU A 97 1.21 13.81 2.75
CA LEU A 97 1.58 12.98 3.90
C LEU A 97 0.38 12.66 4.80
N ALA A 98 -0.52 13.63 5.01
CA ALA A 98 -1.77 13.41 5.75
C ALA A 98 -2.66 12.38 5.04
N VAL A 99 -2.75 12.43 3.71
CA VAL A 99 -3.47 11.42 2.91
C VAL A 99 -2.82 10.05 3.04
N ILE A 100 -1.50 9.95 2.94
CA ILE A 100 -0.79 8.68 3.11
C ILE A 100 -1.06 8.10 4.50
N PHE A 101 -0.98 8.93 5.54
CA PHE A 101 -1.25 8.51 6.92
C PHE A 101 -2.67 7.96 7.06
N LEU A 102 -3.68 8.77 6.74
CA LEU A 102 -5.09 8.40 6.88
C LEU A 102 -5.41 7.16 6.05
N SER A 103 -4.92 7.12 4.81
CA SER A 103 -5.18 6.00 3.92
C SER A 103 -4.50 4.72 4.39
N SER A 104 -3.33 4.80 5.03
CA SER A 104 -2.66 3.62 5.62
C SER A 104 -3.43 3.06 6.80
N VAL A 105 -4.00 3.91 7.65
CA VAL A 105 -4.89 3.48 8.75
C VAL A 105 -6.16 2.84 8.18
N SER A 106 -6.81 3.51 7.21
CA SER A 106 -8.01 3.00 6.56
C SER A 106 -7.75 1.70 5.80
N TYR A 107 -6.57 1.54 5.20
CA TYR A 107 -6.19 0.33 4.48
C TYR A 107 -6.20 -0.90 5.39
N ILE A 108 -5.58 -0.80 6.57
CA ILE A 108 -5.55 -1.90 7.55
C ILE A 108 -6.95 -2.23 8.04
N LEU A 109 -7.78 -1.21 8.28
CA LEU A 109 -9.18 -1.43 8.65
C LEU A 109 -9.97 -2.15 7.56
N VAL A 110 -9.86 -1.71 6.29
CA VAL A 110 -10.55 -2.33 5.15
C VAL A 110 -10.10 -3.78 4.98
N LEU A 111 -8.79 -4.05 5.05
CA LEU A 111 -8.27 -5.42 5.00
C LEU A 111 -8.87 -6.29 6.11
N SER A 112 -8.80 -5.85 7.37
CA SER A 112 -9.34 -6.63 8.49
C SER A 112 -10.84 -6.91 8.34
N ILE A 113 -11.63 -5.97 7.78
CA ILE A 113 -13.06 -6.18 7.51
C ILE A 113 -13.25 -7.25 6.43
N PHE A 114 -12.53 -7.14 5.31
CA PHE A 114 -12.67 -8.10 4.20
C PHE A 114 -12.16 -9.49 4.59
N GLU A 115 -11.08 -9.58 5.37
CA GLU A 115 -10.60 -10.85 5.94
C GLU A 115 -11.62 -11.46 6.91
N TYR A 116 -12.19 -10.65 7.82
CA TYR A 116 -13.22 -11.11 8.75
C TYR A 116 -14.45 -11.66 8.03
N ILE A 117 -14.95 -10.93 7.03
CA ILE A 117 -16.09 -11.36 6.20
C ILE A 117 -15.71 -12.61 5.41
N GLY A 118 -14.53 -12.63 4.81
CA GLY A 118 -14.01 -13.74 4.01
C GLY A 118 -13.96 -15.04 4.81
N ILE A 119 -13.32 -15.00 5.99
CA ILE A 119 -13.17 -16.16 6.86
C ILE A 119 -14.53 -16.67 7.34
N ASN A 120 -15.36 -15.80 7.92
CA ASN A 120 -16.60 -16.23 8.58
C ASN A 120 -17.74 -16.62 7.61
N ILE A 121 -17.72 -16.16 6.36
CA ILE A 121 -18.75 -16.52 5.36
C ILE A 121 -18.33 -17.73 4.53
N PHE A 122 -17.08 -17.81 4.12
CA PHE A 122 -16.64 -18.74 3.07
C PHE A 122 -15.74 -19.87 3.58
N THR A 123 -15.38 -19.88 4.86
CA THR A 123 -14.56 -20.95 5.44
C THR A 123 -15.26 -21.59 6.64
N GLN A 124 -14.75 -22.73 7.09
CA GLN A 124 -15.21 -23.38 8.32
C GLN A 124 -14.57 -22.78 9.59
N PHE A 125 -13.64 -21.84 9.43
CA PHE A 125 -12.96 -21.18 10.54
C PHE A 125 -13.75 -19.97 10.99
N SER A 126 -13.72 -19.69 12.30
CA SER A 126 -14.25 -18.47 12.89
C SER A 126 -13.10 -17.63 13.44
N ALA A 127 -13.08 -16.34 13.10
CA ALA A 127 -12.08 -15.41 13.60
C ALA A 127 -12.76 -14.17 14.20
N ASP A 128 -12.29 -13.75 15.39
CA ASP A 128 -12.77 -12.54 16.04
C ASP A 128 -12.19 -11.29 15.38
N PHE A 129 -13.02 -10.29 15.08
CA PHE A 129 -12.55 -9.05 14.46
C PHE A 129 -11.46 -8.35 15.28
N VAL A 130 -11.54 -8.40 16.62
CA VAL A 130 -10.54 -7.84 17.54
C VAL A 130 -9.17 -8.54 17.39
N SER A 131 -9.16 -9.81 17.00
CA SER A 131 -7.93 -10.55 16.73
C SER A 131 -7.30 -10.18 15.38
N LEU A 132 -8.12 -9.72 14.42
CA LEU A 132 -7.69 -9.34 13.07
C LEU A 132 -7.32 -7.85 12.95
N PHE A 133 -7.83 -7.00 13.85
CA PHE A 133 -7.58 -5.56 13.83
C PHE A 133 -6.92 -5.07 15.13
N SER A 134 -5.78 -4.39 14.99
CA SER A 134 -5.14 -3.65 16.08
C SER A 134 -4.96 -2.19 15.70
N ALA A 135 -5.68 -1.30 16.39
CA ALA A 135 -5.55 0.13 16.19
C ALA A 135 -4.10 0.61 16.42
N SER A 136 -3.44 0.11 17.48
CA SER A 136 -2.04 0.45 17.76
C SER A 136 -1.12 0.09 16.59
N LEU A 137 -1.32 -1.09 16.01
CA LEU A 137 -0.53 -1.57 14.89
C LEU A 137 -0.83 -0.76 13.62
N ALA A 138 -2.10 -0.39 13.40
CA ALA A 138 -2.50 0.47 12.29
C ALA A 138 -1.83 1.85 12.35
N PHE A 139 -1.82 2.48 13.52
CA PHE A 139 -1.15 3.76 13.73
C PHE A 139 0.36 3.67 13.53
N LYS A 140 1.03 2.66 14.09
CA LYS A 140 2.48 2.45 13.89
C LYS A 140 2.84 2.28 12.41
N SER A 141 2.06 1.47 11.68
CA SER A 141 2.25 1.22 10.26
C SER A 141 2.05 2.50 9.42
N ALA A 142 1.08 3.34 9.79
CA ALA A 142 0.86 4.63 9.13
C ALA A 142 2.00 5.63 9.37
N ILE A 143 2.52 5.71 10.61
CA ILE A 143 3.70 6.55 10.92
C ILE A 143 4.90 6.08 10.10
N LEU A 144 5.17 4.78 10.09
CA LEU A 144 6.29 4.19 9.35
C LEU A 144 6.19 4.49 7.84
N SER A 145 4.98 4.39 7.29
CA SER A 145 4.70 4.72 5.89
C SER A 145 5.01 6.19 5.56
N CYS A 146 4.63 7.13 6.43
CA CYS A 146 4.97 8.54 6.28
C CYS A 146 6.48 8.80 6.39
N VAL A 147 7.15 8.19 7.37
CA VAL A 147 8.61 8.31 7.54
C VAL A 147 9.33 7.79 6.31
N PHE A 148 8.91 6.64 5.79
CA PHE A 148 9.50 6.08 4.58
C PHE A 148 9.34 6.99 3.37
N VAL A 149 8.15 7.54 3.14
CA VAL A 149 7.90 8.49 2.04
C VAL A 149 8.77 9.74 2.20
N LEU A 150 8.90 10.27 3.42
CA LEU A 150 9.78 11.41 3.71
C LEU A 150 11.24 11.09 3.39
N CYS A 151 11.76 9.95 3.87
CA CYS A 151 13.11 9.49 3.57
C CYS A 151 13.31 9.33 2.06
N PHE A 152 12.34 8.76 1.35
CA PHE A 152 12.39 8.60 -0.09
C PHE A 152 12.43 9.94 -0.83
N ILE A 153 11.61 10.93 -0.43
CA ILE A 153 11.64 12.27 -1.01
C ILE A 153 13.00 12.94 -0.79
N VAL A 154 13.54 12.86 0.43
CA VAL A 154 14.87 13.43 0.76
C VAL A 154 15.95 12.75 -0.08
N PHE A 155 15.93 11.42 -0.15
CA PHE A 155 16.89 10.63 -0.91
C PHE A 155 16.81 10.91 -2.43
N ALA A 156 15.60 11.04 -2.98
CA ALA A 156 15.39 11.36 -4.38
C ALA A 156 15.95 12.73 -4.73
N ARG A 157 15.74 13.75 -3.87
CA ARG A 157 16.34 15.09 -4.06
C ARG A 157 17.85 15.05 -4.00
N PHE A 158 18.41 14.32 -3.04
CA PHE A 158 19.85 14.15 -2.91
C PHE A 158 20.45 13.48 -4.16
N SER A 159 19.82 12.40 -4.62
CA SER A 159 20.22 11.67 -5.82
C SER A 159 20.15 12.55 -7.06
N ALA A 160 19.03 13.26 -7.29
CA ALA A 160 18.90 14.17 -8.42
C ALA A 160 19.99 15.26 -8.43
N ASN A 161 20.32 15.82 -7.26
CA ASN A 161 21.41 16.78 -7.12
C ASN A 161 22.79 16.17 -7.41
N MET A 162 23.03 14.92 -7.00
CA MET A 162 24.27 14.21 -7.34
C MET A 162 24.38 13.90 -8.82
N PHE A 163 23.31 13.39 -9.43
CA PHE A 163 23.27 13.10 -10.87
C PHE A 163 23.41 14.37 -11.71
N GLY A 164 22.73 15.46 -11.36
CA GLY A 164 22.91 16.77 -12.04
C GLY A 164 24.36 17.27 -11.97
N LYS A 165 25.02 17.10 -10.82
CA LYS A 165 26.45 17.43 -10.66
C LYS A 165 27.38 16.51 -11.47
N LEU A 166 27.10 15.21 -11.50
CA LEU A 166 27.88 14.21 -12.23
C LEU A 166 27.78 14.38 -13.76
N PHE A 167 26.62 14.81 -14.26
CA PHE A 167 26.36 14.94 -15.70
C PHE A 167 26.44 16.38 -16.22
N PHE A 168 26.87 17.35 -15.39
CA PHE A 168 26.97 18.77 -15.75
C PHE A 168 25.70 19.38 -16.37
N ILE A 169 24.54 18.81 -16.06
CA ILE A 169 23.25 19.36 -16.47
C ILE A 169 22.91 20.42 -15.42
N LYS A 170 23.08 21.70 -15.77
CA LYS A 170 22.67 22.84 -14.95
C LYS A 170 21.16 23.00 -14.93
#